data_AF-A0A2K9A5Z7-F1
#
_entry.id   AF-A0A2K9A5Z7-F1
#
_cell.length_a   1.000
_cell.length_b   1.000
_cell.length_c   1.000
_cell.angle_alpha   90.00
_cell.angle_beta   90.00
_cell.angle_gamma   90.00
#
_symmetry.space_group_name_H-M   'P 1'
#
loop_
_entity.id
_entity.type
_entity.pdbx_description
1 polymer ?
#
loop_
_entity_poly.entity_id
_entity_poly.type
_entity_poly.pdbx_seq_one_letter_code
_entity_poly.pdbx_strand_id
1 'polypeptide(L)'
;MKKTLKQVYETLTYNLRTLLYFEISYHVLGLLIIFPLARLLFNFSIQLSGFSYITNQYILSHLLNPLTISFLLLMITLLSIYIVIELIFLSILYDYGYHEKFLNLKELLILGLKRVYHVLKRYHVFVIFPAFLLFMTVQLIHLAGIYSTISFPLQIVEQFNQYPLLKLAVFTIIGFLVILFFETSFSLNLYTIDQLSFKQAYKQSRQMINSHRLKMFGEFISLNIFLNIWIGYNKLDRIRIDILKSN
;
A
#
# COMPACT_ATOMS: atom_id res chain seq x y z
N MET A 1 11.08 15.88 22.13
CA MET A 1 11.15 14.63 21.33
C MET A 1 11.12 13.33 22.17
N LYS A 2 11.58 13.28 23.43
CA LYS A 2 11.51 12.03 24.24
C LYS A 2 10.10 11.62 24.69
N LYS A 3 9.17 12.58 24.88
CA LYS A 3 7.79 12.28 25.30
C LYS A 3 6.96 11.57 24.21
N THR A 4 7.23 11.81 22.92
CA THR A 4 6.43 11.26 21.82
C THR A 4 6.77 9.81 21.48
N LEU A 5 8.06 9.43 21.43
CA LEU A 5 8.44 8.05 21.10
C LEU A 5 8.06 7.05 22.18
N LYS A 6 8.17 7.45 23.45
CA LYS A 6 7.74 6.62 24.58
C LYS A 6 6.23 6.35 24.51
N GLN A 7 5.42 7.38 24.26
CA GLN A 7 3.97 7.24 24.11
C GLN A 7 3.58 6.37 22.91
N VAL A 8 4.27 6.52 21.77
CA VAL A 8 4.06 5.66 20.58
C VAL A 8 4.37 4.20 20.91
N TYR A 9 5.49 3.95 21.59
CA TYR A 9 5.87 2.61 22.03
C TYR A 9 4.86 2.01 23.02
N GLU A 10 4.42 2.78 24.01
CA GLU A 10 3.41 2.35 24.99
C GLU A 10 2.08 2.02 24.30
N THR A 11 1.64 2.86 23.37
CA THR A 11 0.42 2.64 22.57
C THR A 11 0.52 1.36 21.73
N LEU A 12 1.65 1.14 21.05
CA LEU A 12 1.90 -0.04 20.21
C LEU A 12 1.97 -1.34 21.04
N THR A 13 2.56 -1.27 22.24
CA THR A 13 2.81 -2.45 23.06
C THR A 13 1.66 -2.83 24.00
N TYR A 14 0.73 -1.91 24.27
CA TYR A 14 -0.37 -2.14 25.21
C TYR A 14 -1.24 -3.37 24.83
N ASN A 15 -1.68 -3.45 23.57
CA ASN A 15 -2.49 -4.56 23.06
C ASN A 15 -1.69 -5.50 22.12
N LEU A 16 -0.37 -5.65 22.34
CA LEU A 16 0.55 -6.31 21.42
C LEU A 16 0.12 -7.74 21.05
N ARG A 17 -0.40 -8.50 22.02
CA ARG A 17 -0.86 -9.88 21.77
C ARG A 17 -2.02 -9.91 20.77
N THR A 18 -3.03 -9.07 20.99
CA THR A 18 -4.19 -8.96 20.08
C THR A 18 -3.76 -8.43 18.72
N LEU A 19 -2.87 -7.44 18.69
CA LEU A 19 -2.29 -6.89 17.47
C LEU A 19 -1.61 -7.97 16.63
N LEU A 20 -0.68 -8.72 17.22
CA LEU A 20 0.07 -9.78 16.52
C LEU A 20 -0.83 -10.89 16.00
N TYR A 21 -1.81 -11.35 16.80
CA TYR A 21 -2.75 -12.36 16.34
C TYR A 21 -3.63 -11.87 15.19
N PHE A 22 -4.08 -10.61 15.25
CA PHE A 22 -4.84 -10.02 14.16
C PHE A 22 -3.97 -9.92 12.90
N GLU A 23 -2.79 -9.32 12.99
CA GLU A 23 -1.93 -9.06 11.84
C GLU A 23 -1.49 -10.35 11.14
N ILE A 24 -1.04 -11.35 11.90
CA ILE A 24 -0.63 -12.65 11.35
C ILE A 24 -1.82 -13.34 10.70
N SER A 25 -2.95 -13.44 11.40
CA SER A 25 -4.12 -14.14 10.85
C SER A 25 -4.68 -13.43 9.62
N TYR A 26 -4.69 -12.09 9.63
CA TYR A 26 -5.15 -11.25 8.53
C TYR A 26 -4.27 -11.36 7.28
N HIS A 27 -2.95 -11.38 7.44
CA HIS A 27 -2.02 -11.56 6.32
C HIS A 27 -2.05 -12.98 5.77
N VAL A 28 -2.14 -14.00 6.63
CA VAL A 28 -2.29 -15.39 6.18
C VAL A 28 -3.58 -15.57 5.38
N LEU A 29 -4.71 -15.04 5.87
CA LEU A 29 -5.97 -15.04 5.13
C LEU A 29 -5.85 -14.24 3.83
N GLY A 30 -5.19 -13.09 3.85
CA GLY A 30 -4.90 -12.28 2.67
C GLY A 30 -4.14 -13.09 1.61
N LEU A 31 -3.07 -13.77 1.99
CA LEU A 31 -2.29 -14.61 1.08
C LEU A 31 -3.12 -15.78 0.52
N LEU A 32 -3.94 -16.43 1.35
CA LEU A 32 -4.76 -17.56 0.93
C LEU A 32 -5.97 -17.18 0.08
N ILE A 33 -6.44 -15.93 0.14
CA ILE A 33 -7.64 -15.47 -0.55
C ILE A 33 -7.29 -14.51 -1.68
N ILE A 34 -6.57 -13.43 -1.38
CA ILE A 34 -6.27 -12.36 -2.34
C ILE A 34 -5.33 -12.85 -3.44
N PHE A 35 -4.30 -13.64 -3.13
CA PHE A 35 -3.37 -14.13 -4.14
C PHE A 35 -4.01 -15.06 -5.18
N PRO A 36 -4.78 -16.12 -4.81
CA PRO A 36 -5.46 -16.93 -5.81
C PRO A 36 -6.55 -16.15 -6.56
N LEU A 37 -7.26 -15.23 -5.91
CA LEU A 37 -8.22 -14.36 -6.60
C LEU A 37 -7.54 -13.46 -7.62
N ALA A 38 -6.41 -12.83 -7.27
CA ALA A 38 -5.62 -12.02 -8.17
C ALA A 38 -5.14 -12.83 -9.37
N ARG A 39 -4.65 -14.06 -9.14
CA ARG A 39 -4.24 -14.98 -10.20
C ARG A 39 -5.40 -15.36 -11.12
N LEU A 40 -6.57 -15.62 -10.55
CA LEU A 40 -7.78 -15.96 -11.29
C LEU A 40 -8.24 -14.78 -12.17
N LEU A 41 -8.30 -13.57 -11.60
CA LEU A 41 -8.66 -12.35 -12.34
C LEU A 41 -7.68 -12.06 -13.47
N PHE A 42 -6.38 -12.26 -13.22
CA PHE A 42 -5.34 -12.11 -14.22
C PHE A 42 -5.45 -13.15 -15.35
N ASN A 43 -5.72 -14.41 -15.01
CA ASN A 43 -5.94 -15.44 -16.03
C ASN A 43 -7.18 -15.15 -16.88
N PHE A 44 -8.26 -14.66 -16.26
CA PHE A 44 -9.46 -14.23 -17.00
C PHE A 44 -9.20 -13.02 -17.88
N SER A 45 -8.38 -12.06 -17.45
CA SER A 45 -8.01 -10.93 -18.31
C SER A 45 -7.32 -11.42 -19.57
N ILE A 46 -6.39 -12.38 -19.45
CA ILE A 46 -5.70 -12.99 -20.60
C ILE A 46 -6.69 -13.72 -21.52
N GLN A 47 -7.45 -14.66 -20.99
CA GLN A 47 -8.38 -15.49 -21.78
C GLN A 47 -9.42 -14.66 -22.54
N LEU A 48 -10.00 -13.64 -21.89
CA LEU A 48 -11.06 -12.82 -22.49
C LEU A 48 -10.51 -11.73 -23.43
N SER A 49 -9.24 -11.37 -23.30
CA SER A 49 -8.58 -10.42 -24.20
C SER A 49 -8.13 -11.03 -25.54
N GLY A 50 -8.34 -12.34 -25.74
CA GLY A 50 -8.01 -13.05 -26.99
C GLY A 50 -6.55 -13.46 -27.13
N PHE A 51 -5.73 -13.25 -26.09
CA PHE A 51 -4.33 -13.70 -26.08
C PHE A 51 -4.22 -15.06 -25.38
N SER A 52 -3.54 -16.04 -25.98
CA SER A 52 -3.23 -17.31 -25.32
C SER A 52 -2.16 -17.17 -24.23
N TYR A 53 -1.30 -16.14 -24.35
CA TYR A 53 -0.23 -15.82 -23.40
C TYR A 53 0.25 -14.38 -23.62
N ILE A 54 0.74 -13.74 -22.56
CA ILE A 54 1.36 -12.41 -22.64
C ILE A 54 2.81 -12.59 -23.07
N THR A 55 3.18 -12.10 -24.25
CA THR A 55 4.59 -11.92 -24.64
C THR A 55 5.02 -10.47 -24.47
N ASN A 56 6.33 -10.23 -24.42
CA ASN A 56 6.90 -8.87 -24.37
C ASN A 56 6.41 -7.98 -25.53
N GLN A 57 6.14 -8.56 -26.70
CA GLN A 57 5.63 -7.82 -27.87
C GLN A 57 4.17 -7.37 -27.70
N TYR A 58 3.34 -8.14 -27.00
CA TYR A 58 1.91 -7.86 -26.84
C TYR A 58 1.53 -7.29 -25.47
N ILE A 59 2.51 -7.05 -24.59
CA ILE A 59 2.24 -6.62 -23.21
C ILE A 59 1.50 -5.28 -23.18
N LEU A 60 1.89 -4.33 -24.03
CA LEU A 60 1.27 -3.01 -24.09
C LEU A 60 -0.14 -3.09 -24.69
N SER A 61 -0.32 -3.84 -25.77
CA SER A 61 -1.63 -4.07 -26.37
C SER A 61 -2.59 -4.79 -25.43
N HIS A 62 -2.07 -5.71 -24.60
CA HIS A 62 -2.87 -6.38 -23.59
C HIS A 62 -3.28 -5.43 -22.45
N LEU A 63 -2.36 -4.61 -21.94
CA LEU A 63 -2.64 -3.66 -20.86
C LEU A 63 -3.62 -2.55 -21.26
N LEU A 64 -3.61 -2.16 -22.54
CA LEU A 64 -4.53 -1.15 -23.08
C LEU A 64 -5.88 -1.72 -23.52
N ASN A 65 -6.07 -3.05 -23.49
CA ASN A 65 -7.35 -3.66 -23.81
C ASN A 65 -8.40 -3.25 -22.76
N PRO A 66 -9.58 -2.74 -23.17
CA PRO A 66 -10.64 -2.32 -22.25
C PRO A 66 -11.06 -3.40 -21.24
N LEU A 67 -11.06 -4.67 -21.65
CA LEU A 67 -11.37 -5.80 -20.76
C LEU A 67 -10.29 -5.98 -19.70
N THR A 68 -9.01 -5.94 -20.10
CA THR A 68 -7.89 -6.00 -19.17
C THR A 68 -7.93 -4.84 -18.19
N ILE A 69 -8.23 -3.63 -18.65
CA ILE A 69 -8.39 -2.44 -17.79
C ILE A 69 -9.50 -2.67 -16.75
N SER A 70 -10.63 -3.26 -17.15
CA SER A 70 -11.73 -3.59 -16.23
C SER A 70 -11.30 -4.59 -15.15
N PHE A 71 -10.58 -5.66 -15.53
CA PHE A 71 -10.04 -6.62 -14.56
C PHE A 71 -8.98 -6.01 -13.64
N LEU A 72 -8.13 -5.12 -14.15
CA LEU A 72 -7.16 -4.37 -13.35
C LEU A 72 -7.85 -3.45 -12.35
N LEU A 73 -8.89 -2.72 -12.75
CA LEU A 73 -9.70 -1.89 -11.85
C LEU A 73 -10.36 -2.73 -10.75
N LEU A 74 -10.85 -3.92 -11.09
CA LEU A 74 -11.42 -4.85 -10.13
C LEU A 74 -10.37 -5.35 -9.13
N MET A 75 -9.17 -5.69 -9.60
CA MET A 75 -8.04 -6.08 -8.72
C MET A 75 -7.63 -4.94 -7.79
N ILE A 76 -7.51 -3.71 -8.31
CA ILE A 76 -7.20 -2.51 -7.52
C ILE A 76 -8.26 -2.29 -6.44
N THR A 77 -9.53 -2.43 -6.81
CA THR A 77 -10.66 -2.30 -5.88
C THR A 77 -10.59 -3.35 -4.77
N LEU A 78 -10.36 -4.62 -5.12
CA LEU A 78 -10.23 -5.71 -4.17
C LEU A 78 -9.08 -5.47 -3.18
N LEU A 79 -7.90 -5.12 -3.69
CA LEU A 79 -6.72 -4.81 -2.87
C LEU A 79 -6.96 -3.61 -1.96
N SER A 80 -7.63 -2.57 -2.46
CA SER A 80 -7.91 -1.38 -1.65
C SER A 80 -8.88 -1.69 -0.52
N ILE A 81 -9.91 -2.50 -0.77
CA ILE A 81 -10.86 -2.93 0.28
C ILE A 81 -10.12 -3.73 1.36
N TYR A 82 -9.21 -4.64 0.97
CA TYR A 82 -8.35 -5.36 1.90
C TYR A 82 -7.57 -4.37 2.79
N ILE A 83 -6.86 -3.42 2.20
CA ILE A 83 -6.08 -2.43 2.96
C ILE A 83 -6.95 -1.54 3.85
N VAL A 84 -8.15 -1.14 3.40
CA VAL A 84 -9.08 -0.37 4.24
C VAL A 84 -9.50 -1.16 5.48
N ILE A 85 -9.82 -2.44 5.32
CA ILE A 85 -10.20 -3.30 6.45
C ILE A 85 -9.03 -3.35 7.45
N GLU A 86 -7.83 -3.63 6.99
CA GLU A 86 -6.63 -3.66 7.83
C GLU A 86 -6.43 -2.36 8.62
N LEU A 87 -6.45 -1.22 7.92
CA LEU A 87 -6.26 0.09 8.53
C LEU A 87 -7.34 0.42 9.56
N ILE A 88 -8.58 -0.03 9.36
CA ILE A 88 -9.66 0.17 10.32
C ILE A 88 -9.37 -0.58 11.62
N PHE A 89 -8.97 -1.83 11.52
CA PHE A 89 -8.65 -2.67 12.67
C PHE A 89 -7.42 -2.15 13.43
N LEU A 90 -6.36 -1.76 12.72
CA LEU A 90 -5.18 -1.14 13.33
C LEU A 90 -5.52 0.19 14.02
N SER A 91 -6.35 1.02 13.40
CA SER A 91 -6.77 2.29 13.99
C SER A 91 -7.55 2.08 15.29
N ILE A 92 -8.43 1.06 15.37
CA ILE A 92 -9.14 0.72 16.61
C ILE A 92 -8.16 0.23 17.68
N LEU A 93 -7.21 -0.66 17.33
CA LEU A 93 -6.21 -1.17 18.27
C LEU A 93 -5.36 -0.03 18.86
N TYR A 94 -4.91 0.90 18.02
CA TYR A 94 -4.11 2.04 18.46
C TYR A 94 -4.92 3.06 19.26
N ASP A 95 -6.18 3.30 18.90
CA ASP A 95 -7.08 4.15 19.71
C ASP A 95 -7.29 3.55 21.12
N TYR A 96 -7.50 2.24 21.22
CA TYR A 96 -7.62 1.57 22.52
C TYR A 96 -6.30 1.55 23.30
N GLY A 97 -5.17 1.32 22.63
CA GLY A 97 -3.85 1.38 23.24
C GLY A 97 -3.50 2.77 23.78
N TYR A 98 -3.88 3.83 23.05
CA TYR A 98 -3.66 5.22 23.46
C TYR A 98 -4.46 5.58 24.72
N HIS A 99 -5.69 5.05 24.82
CA HIS A 99 -6.54 5.23 26.00
C HIS A 99 -6.28 4.20 27.11
N GLU A 100 -5.20 3.41 27.01
CA GLU A 100 -4.83 2.36 27.97
C GLU A 100 -6.00 1.40 28.28
N LYS A 101 -6.75 1.02 27.24
CA LYS A 101 -7.86 0.07 27.33
C LYS A 101 -7.49 -1.25 26.69
N PHE A 102 -7.67 -2.32 27.47
CA PHE A 102 -7.48 -3.67 26.97
C PHE A 102 -8.55 -4.01 25.93
N LEU A 103 -8.12 -4.60 24.81
CA LEU A 103 -9.01 -5.03 23.75
C LEU A 103 -8.74 -6.48 23.38
N ASN A 104 -9.73 -7.34 23.59
CA ASN A 104 -9.62 -8.75 23.22
C ASN A 104 -9.92 -8.96 21.72
N LEU A 105 -9.44 -10.07 21.14
CA LEU A 105 -9.60 -10.37 19.72
C LEU A 105 -11.08 -10.42 19.29
N LYS A 106 -11.96 -10.99 20.10
CA LYS A 106 -13.40 -11.05 19.80
C LYS A 106 -14.03 -9.66 19.73
N GLU A 107 -13.69 -8.81 20.69
CA GLU A 107 -14.18 -7.42 20.74
C GLU A 107 -13.65 -6.62 19.55
N LEU A 108 -12.37 -6.79 19.22
CA LEU A 108 -11.76 -6.20 18.03
C LEU A 108 -12.49 -6.63 16.75
N LEU A 109 -12.81 -7.92 16.58
CA LEU A 109 -13.55 -8.41 15.41
C LEU A 109 -14.94 -7.78 15.30
N ILE A 110 -15.69 -7.72 16.40
CA ILE A 110 -17.06 -7.14 16.40
C ILE A 110 -17.01 -5.64 16.09
N LEU A 111 -16.15 -4.89 16.80
CA LEU A 111 -16.01 -3.45 16.62
C LEU A 111 -15.45 -3.11 15.22
N GLY A 112 -14.44 -3.85 14.79
CA GLY A 112 -13.80 -3.72 13.49
C GLY A 112 -14.78 -3.95 12.35
N LEU A 113 -15.52 -5.06 12.35
CA LEU A 113 -16.51 -5.35 11.31
C LEU A 113 -17.64 -4.31 11.26
N LYS A 114 -18.13 -3.86 12.43
CA LYS A 114 -19.13 -2.79 12.50
C LYS A 114 -18.61 -1.48 11.90
N ARG A 115 -17.34 -1.15 12.16
CA ARG A 115 -16.70 0.06 11.64
C ARG A 115 -16.39 -0.05 10.15
N VAL A 116 -15.93 -1.20 9.66
CA VAL A 116 -15.76 -1.51 8.24
C VAL A 116 -17.07 -1.28 7.50
N TYR A 117 -18.17 -1.86 7.98
CA TYR A 117 -19.47 -1.66 7.36
C TYR A 117 -19.88 -0.18 7.31
N HIS A 118 -19.68 0.56 8.40
CA HIS A 118 -20.00 1.98 8.46
C HIS A 118 -19.16 2.81 7.46
N VAL A 119 -17.85 2.58 7.41
CA VAL A 119 -16.93 3.29 6.51
C VAL A 119 -17.25 2.97 5.05
N LEU A 120 -17.38 1.68 4.70
CA LEU A 120 -17.70 1.30 3.32
C LEU A 120 -19.07 1.82 2.88
N LYS A 121 -20.08 1.80 3.75
CA LYS A 121 -21.41 2.35 3.44
C LYS A 121 -21.41 3.86 3.32
N ARG A 122 -20.60 4.58 4.11
CA ARG A 122 -20.61 6.04 4.12
C ARG A 122 -19.80 6.63 2.96
N TYR A 123 -18.66 6.02 2.65
CA TYR A 123 -17.68 6.61 1.72
C TYR A 123 -17.57 5.82 0.40
N HIS A 124 -18.19 4.64 0.28
CA HIS A 124 -18.24 3.83 -0.94
C HIS A 124 -16.85 3.71 -1.62
N VAL A 125 -16.82 3.93 -2.94
CA VAL A 125 -15.62 3.93 -3.80
C VAL A 125 -14.61 5.03 -3.46
N PHE A 126 -14.96 6.06 -2.70
CA PHE A 126 -14.03 7.16 -2.40
C PHE A 126 -12.92 6.77 -1.41
N VAL A 127 -13.11 5.71 -0.60
CA VAL A 127 -12.05 5.20 0.31
C VAL A 127 -10.98 4.41 -0.45
N ILE A 128 -11.35 3.85 -1.61
CA ILE A 128 -10.47 3.01 -2.44
C ILE A 128 -9.26 3.82 -2.88
N PHE A 129 -9.45 5.06 -3.33
CA PHE A 129 -8.36 5.86 -3.88
C PHE A 129 -7.25 6.16 -2.86
N PRO A 130 -7.54 6.71 -1.66
CA PRO A 130 -6.54 6.86 -0.60
C PRO A 130 -5.86 5.55 -0.20
N ALA A 131 -6.63 4.46 -0.09
CA ALA A 131 -6.11 3.17 0.36
C ALA A 131 -5.18 2.53 -0.68
N PHE A 132 -5.56 2.60 -1.96
CA PHE A 132 -4.70 2.19 -3.06
C PHE A 132 -3.39 2.98 -3.09
N LEU A 133 -3.48 4.30 -2.90
CA LEU A 133 -2.30 5.16 -2.93
C LEU A 133 -1.35 4.88 -1.77
N LEU A 134 -1.88 4.57 -0.58
CA LEU A 134 -1.10 4.09 0.56
C LEU A 134 -0.45 2.73 0.27
N PHE A 135 -1.21 1.78 -0.28
CA PHE A 135 -0.68 0.47 -0.67
C PHE A 135 0.48 0.58 -1.66
N MET A 136 0.28 1.34 -2.74
CA MET A 136 1.29 1.54 -3.78
C MET A 136 2.58 2.14 -3.22
N THR A 137 2.47 3.11 -2.32
CA THR A 137 3.65 3.78 -1.75
C THR A 137 4.39 2.93 -0.73
N VAL A 138 3.70 2.15 0.10
CA VAL A 138 4.33 1.15 0.98
C VAL A 138 5.01 0.06 0.14
N GLN A 139 4.39 -0.39 -0.94
CA GLN A 139 4.98 -1.42 -1.81
C GLN A 139 6.19 -0.92 -2.61
N LEU A 140 6.27 0.38 -2.94
CA LEU A 140 7.46 0.98 -3.55
C LEU A 140 8.71 0.81 -2.66
N ILE A 141 8.55 0.76 -1.33
CA ILE A 141 9.64 0.50 -0.38
C ILE A 141 10.25 -0.90 -0.65
N HIS A 142 9.42 -1.88 -0.98
CA HIS A 142 9.84 -3.25 -1.27
C HIS A 142 10.35 -3.43 -2.71
N LEU A 143 9.84 -2.66 -3.68
CA LEU A 143 10.23 -2.77 -5.09
C LEU A 143 11.68 -2.37 -5.34
N ALA A 144 12.26 -1.46 -4.56
CA ALA A 144 13.65 -1.06 -4.74
C ALA A 144 14.66 -2.20 -4.42
N GLY A 145 14.28 -3.19 -3.60
CA GLY A 145 15.04 -4.45 -3.42
C GLY A 145 14.86 -5.48 -4.56
N ILE A 146 13.79 -5.35 -5.35
CA ILE A 146 13.42 -6.22 -6.49
C ILE A 146 13.81 -5.57 -7.83
N TYR A 147 14.18 -4.30 -7.86
CA TYR A 147 14.56 -3.56 -9.07
C TYR A 147 15.67 -4.25 -9.88
N SER A 148 16.59 -4.94 -9.20
CA SER A 148 17.63 -5.75 -9.86
C SER A 148 17.11 -6.94 -10.66
N THR A 149 15.86 -7.36 -10.41
CA THR A 149 15.28 -8.62 -10.92
C THR A 149 14.18 -8.37 -11.96
N ILE A 150 13.65 -7.15 -12.05
CA ILE A 150 12.62 -6.77 -13.02
C ILE A 150 13.28 -6.08 -14.21
N SER A 151 13.51 -6.82 -15.28
CA SER A 151 13.89 -6.24 -16.57
C SER A 151 12.64 -5.74 -17.29
N PHE A 152 12.53 -4.43 -17.51
CA PHE A 152 11.47 -3.89 -18.35
C PHE A 152 11.64 -4.37 -19.80
N PRO A 153 10.56 -4.75 -20.49
CA PRO A 153 10.60 -5.05 -21.92
C PRO A 153 11.22 -3.90 -22.71
N LEU A 154 12.14 -4.22 -23.64
CA LEU A 154 12.87 -3.23 -24.45
C LEU A 154 11.92 -2.26 -25.16
N GLN A 155 10.76 -2.74 -25.64
CA GLN A 155 9.76 -1.88 -26.29
C GLN A 155 9.28 -0.74 -25.39
N ILE A 156 9.10 -0.99 -24.08
CA ILE A 156 8.65 0.04 -23.12
C ILE A 156 9.77 1.06 -22.91
N VAL A 157 11.01 0.59 -22.77
CA VAL A 157 12.18 1.45 -22.52
C VAL A 157 12.48 2.33 -23.74
N GLU A 158 12.44 1.76 -24.94
CA GLU A 158 12.65 2.48 -26.19
C GLU A 158 11.57 3.54 -26.41
N GLN A 159 10.28 3.19 -26.26
CA GLN A 159 9.19 4.16 -26.36
C GLN A 159 9.29 5.25 -25.29
N PHE A 160 9.66 4.89 -24.06
CA PHE A 160 9.81 5.85 -22.97
C PHE A 160 10.95 6.86 -23.23
N ASN A 161 12.05 6.42 -23.84
CA ASN A 161 13.19 7.27 -24.16
C ASN A 161 13.01 8.07 -25.46
N GLN A 162 12.26 7.54 -26.42
CA GLN A 162 12.03 8.17 -27.72
C GLN A 162 11.09 9.39 -27.64
N TYR A 163 10.13 9.38 -26.71
CA TYR A 163 9.12 10.45 -26.59
C TYR A 163 9.34 11.31 -25.33
N PRO A 164 10.07 12.44 -25.41
CA PRO A 164 10.39 13.27 -24.23
C PRO A 164 9.13 13.85 -23.55
N LEU A 165 8.08 14.12 -24.32
CA LEU A 165 6.76 14.53 -23.80
C LEU A 165 6.12 13.44 -22.94
N LEU A 166 6.16 12.17 -23.40
CA LEU A 166 5.65 11.03 -22.64
C LEU A 166 6.44 10.87 -21.34
N LYS A 167 7.77 10.95 -21.40
CA LYS A 167 8.66 10.90 -20.24
C LYS A 167 8.31 11.97 -19.21
N LEU A 168 8.16 13.23 -19.65
CA LEU A 168 7.79 14.35 -18.78
C LEU A 168 6.39 14.15 -18.19
N ALA A 169 5.42 13.70 -18.97
CA ALA A 169 4.07 13.41 -18.50
C ALA A 169 4.08 12.33 -17.41
N VAL A 170 4.82 11.23 -17.61
CA VAL A 170 4.94 10.15 -16.62
C VAL A 170 5.58 10.66 -15.33
N PHE A 171 6.69 11.41 -15.39
CA PHE A 171 7.29 11.99 -14.17
C PHE A 171 6.36 12.96 -13.45
N THR A 172 5.60 13.75 -14.19
CA THR A 172 4.62 14.69 -13.62
C THR A 172 3.48 13.94 -12.93
N ILE A 173 2.96 12.87 -13.54
CA ILE A 173 1.94 12.01 -12.95
C ILE A 173 2.46 11.34 -11.67
N ILE A 174 3.67 10.79 -11.69
CA ILE A 174 4.29 10.17 -10.51
C ILE A 174 4.45 11.21 -9.38
N GLY A 175 4.98 12.40 -9.69
CA GLY A 175 5.13 13.47 -8.72
C GLY A 175 3.79 13.90 -8.11
N PHE A 176 2.76 14.04 -8.94
CA PHE A 176 1.41 14.34 -8.50
C PHE A 176 0.83 13.25 -7.59
N LEU A 177 1.00 11.97 -7.93
CA LEU A 177 0.57 10.84 -7.10
C LEU A 177 1.27 10.82 -5.73
N VAL A 178 2.56 11.14 -5.67
CA VAL A 178 3.30 11.25 -4.41
C VAL A 178 2.78 12.42 -3.56
N ILE A 179 2.46 13.57 -4.17
CA ILE A 179 1.85 14.68 -3.44
C ILE A 179 0.49 14.27 -2.88
N LEU A 180 -0.36 13.67 -3.71
CA LEU A 180 -1.67 13.17 -3.29
C LEU A 180 -1.54 12.15 -2.16
N PHE A 181 -0.52 11.29 -2.19
CA PHE A 181 -0.28 10.31 -1.13
C PHE A 181 -0.17 10.98 0.23
N PHE A 182 0.69 11.99 0.36
CA PHE A 182 0.83 12.72 1.61
C PHE A 182 -0.47 13.41 2.01
N GLU A 183 -1.21 13.99 1.05
CA GLU A 183 -2.51 14.64 1.33
C GLU A 183 -3.59 13.66 1.80
N THR A 184 -3.58 12.42 1.32
CA THR A 184 -4.58 11.41 1.65
C THR A 184 -4.17 10.45 2.76
N SER A 185 -2.88 10.42 3.15
CA SER A 185 -2.33 9.48 4.12
C SER A 185 -3.05 9.56 5.47
N PHE A 186 -3.33 10.78 5.95
CA PHE A 186 -4.09 10.98 7.19
C PHE A 186 -5.60 10.87 7.01
N SER A 187 -6.12 11.01 5.79
CA SER A 187 -7.57 10.99 5.54
C SER A 187 -8.21 9.66 5.95
N LEU A 188 -7.53 8.52 5.73
CA LEU A 188 -8.06 7.21 6.14
C LEU A 188 -8.21 7.07 7.65
N ASN A 189 -7.24 7.57 8.42
CA ASN A 189 -7.32 7.59 9.88
C ASN A 189 -8.44 8.53 10.35
N LEU A 190 -8.55 9.72 9.76
CA LEU A 190 -9.61 10.70 10.05
C LEU A 190 -11.03 10.18 9.69
N TYR A 191 -11.17 9.35 8.66
CA TYR A 191 -12.45 8.69 8.35
C TYR A 191 -12.81 7.60 9.36
N THR A 192 -11.79 6.94 9.92
CA THR A 192 -11.96 5.75 10.75
C THR A 192 -12.14 6.11 12.23
N ILE A 193 -11.36 7.04 12.75
CA ILE A 193 -11.40 7.45 14.17
C ILE A 193 -12.41 8.58 14.36
N ASP A 194 -12.23 9.68 13.62
CA ASP A 194 -13.01 10.91 13.82
C ASP A 194 -14.35 10.93 13.04
N GLN A 195 -14.60 9.94 12.18
CA GLN A 195 -15.83 9.80 11.37
C GLN A 195 -16.20 11.08 10.58
N LEU A 196 -15.20 11.84 10.15
CA LEU A 196 -15.38 13.13 9.51
C LEU A 196 -15.89 13.00 8.07
N SER A 197 -16.68 13.96 7.60
CA SER A 197 -17.05 14.01 6.18
C SER A 197 -15.81 14.20 5.28
N PHE A 198 -15.89 13.79 4.01
CA PHE A 198 -14.78 13.89 3.04
C PHE A 198 -14.10 15.28 3.04
N LYS A 199 -14.91 16.34 2.98
CA LYS A 199 -14.43 17.72 2.96
C LYS A 199 -13.73 18.14 4.27
N GLN A 200 -14.24 17.68 5.40
CA GLN A 200 -13.66 17.97 6.72
C GLN A 200 -12.35 17.21 6.92
N ALA A 201 -12.32 15.91 6.58
CA ALA A 201 -11.11 15.11 6.67
C ALA A 201 -10.01 15.62 5.73
N TYR A 202 -10.34 16.05 4.50
CA TYR A 202 -9.36 16.66 3.60
C TYR A 202 -8.81 17.98 4.17
N LYS A 203 -9.68 18.86 4.70
CA LYS A 203 -9.25 20.12 5.31
C LYS A 203 -8.35 19.89 6.53
N GLN A 204 -8.73 18.96 7.40
CA GLN A 204 -7.98 18.64 8.61
C GLN A 204 -6.67 17.91 8.29
N SER A 205 -6.66 16.96 7.36
CA SER A 205 -5.45 16.34 6.82
C SER A 205 -4.48 17.43 6.33
N ARG A 206 -4.95 18.35 5.50
CA ARG A 206 -4.12 19.44 4.96
C ARG A 206 -3.57 20.37 6.06
N GLN A 207 -4.35 20.64 7.11
CA GLN A 207 -3.90 21.44 8.26
C GLN A 207 -2.80 20.72 9.07
N MET A 208 -2.92 19.41 9.27
CA MET A 208 -1.90 18.60 9.96
C MET A 208 -0.60 18.54 9.14
N ILE A 209 -0.71 18.52 7.81
CA ILE A 209 0.42 18.39 6.90
C ILE A 209 1.14 19.74 6.67
N ASN A 210 0.41 20.86 6.52
CA ASN A 210 0.96 22.14 6.06
C ASN A 210 2.16 22.67 6.86
N SER A 211 2.29 22.34 8.14
CA SER A 211 3.43 22.75 8.97
C SER A 211 4.62 21.80 8.92
N HIS A 212 4.46 20.58 8.39
CA HIS A 212 5.47 19.51 8.44
C HIS A 212 5.71 18.78 7.10
N ARG A 213 5.15 19.25 5.97
CA ARG A 213 5.28 18.64 4.61
C ARG A 213 6.69 18.20 4.27
N LEU A 214 7.65 19.13 4.31
CA LEU A 214 9.04 18.86 3.93
C LEU A 214 9.71 17.87 4.88
N LYS A 215 9.39 17.96 6.17
CA LYS A 215 9.92 17.06 7.19
C LYS A 215 9.43 15.63 6.96
N MET A 216 8.12 15.43 6.74
CA MET A 216 7.56 14.11 6.44
C MET A 216 8.11 13.53 5.14
N PHE A 217 8.28 14.35 4.11
CA PHE A 217 8.89 13.92 2.85
C PHE A 217 10.35 13.49 3.06
N GLY A 218 11.14 14.29 3.78
CA GLY A 218 12.52 13.97 4.13
C GLY A 218 12.63 12.69 4.96
N GLU A 219 11.78 12.53 5.97
CA GLU A 219 11.70 11.32 6.79
C GLU A 219 11.35 10.09 5.93
N PHE A 220 10.34 10.19 5.06
CA PHE A 220 9.96 9.10 4.15
C PHE A 220 11.10 8.69 3.21
N ILE A 221 11.76 9.64 2.55
CA ILE A 221 12.90 9.37 1.67
C ILE A 221 14.08 8.79 2.45
N SER A 222 14.39 9.35 3.62
CA SER A 222 15.50 8.86 4.45
C SER A 222 15.29 7.41 4.91
N LEU A 223 14.07 7.07 5.35
CA LEU A 223 13.70 5.70 5.73
C LEU A 223 13.77 4.76 4.52
N ASN A 224 13.28 5.20 3.35
CA ASN A 224 13.36 4.42 2.13
C ASN A 224 14.80 4.11 1.72
N ILE A 225 15.69 5.10 1.74
CA ILE A 225 17.11 4.93 1.43
C ILE A 225 17.76 3.98 2.44
N PHE A 226 17.52 4.22 3.73
CA PHE A 226 18.07 3.39 4.80
C PHE A 226 17.65 1.92 4.67
N LEU A 227 16.35 1.66 4.48
CA LEU A 227 15.81 0.31 4.31
C LEU A 227 16.37 -0.36 3.05
N ASN A 228 16.51 0.38 1.94
CA ASN A 228 17.07 -0.17 0.70
C ASN A 228 18.55 -0.53 0.83
N ILE A 229 19.34 0.30 1.51
CA ILE A 229 20.74 -0.02 1.81
C ILE A 229 20.81 -1.27 2.70
N TRP A 230 19.98 -1.34 3.73
CA TRP A 230 19.96 -2.48 4.66
C TRP A 230 19.55 -3.79 3.97
N ILE A 231 18.51 -3.78 3.15
CA ILE A 231 18.07 -4.94 2.36
C ILE A 231 19.12 -5.31 1.30
N GLY A 232 19.68 -4.33 0.60
CA GLY A 232 20.72 -4.53 -0.41
C GLY A 232 21.99 -5.15 0.18
N TYR A 233 22.40 -4.70 1.36
CA TYR A 233 23.54 -5.25 2.10
C TYR A 233 23.33 -6.72 2.47
N ASN A 234 22.16 -7.07 3.03
CA ASN A 234 21.81 -8.44 3.38
C ASN A 234 21.73 -9.39 2.16
N LYS A 235 21.42 -8.87 0.97
CA LYS A 235 21.38 -9.66 -0.28
C LYS A 235 22.78 -9.97 -0.81
N LEU A 236 23.70 -9.00 -0.74
CA LEU A 236 25.11 -9.17 -1.12
C LEU A 236 25.82 -10.19 -0.20
N ASP A 237 25.55 -10.14 1.10
CA ASP A 237 26.12 -11.10 2.06
C ASP A 237 25.63 -12.54 1.80
N ARG A 238 24.35 -12.75 1.45
CA ARG A 238 23.86 -14.09 1.07
C ARG A 238 24.50 -14.62 -0.20
N ILE A 239 24.58 -13.79 -1.25
CA ILE A 239 25.23 -14.19 -2.52
C ILE A 239 26.71 -14.52 -2.29
N ARG A 240 27.40 -13.77 -1.42
CA ARG A 240 28.80 -14.02 -1.07
C ARG A 240 28.98 -15.33 -0.29
N ILE A 241 28.05 -15.67 0.62
CA ILE A 241 28.06 -16.93 1.36
C ILE A 241 27.76 -18.13 0.45
N ASP A 242 26.84 -17.99 -0.50
CA ASP A 242 26.50 -19.06 -1.44
C ASP A 242 27.65 -19.35 -2.42
N ILE A 243 28.40 -18.33 -2.85
CA ILE A 243 29.62 -18.49 -3.67
C ILE A 243 30.75 -19.15 -2.86
N LEU A 244 30.89 -18.84 -1.57
CA LEU A 244 31.91 -19.44 -0.71
C LEU A 244 31.59 -20.87 -0.26
N LYS A 245 30.32 -21.31 -0.34
CA LYS A 245 29.91 -22.70 -0.13
C LYS A 245 29.94 -23.57 -1.40
N SER A 246 30.07 -22.94 -2.56
CA SER A 246 30.11 -23.58 -3.88
C SER A 246 31.55 -23.91 -4.35
N ASN A 247 32.56 -23.49 -3.59
CA ASN A 247 33.98 -23.82 -3.78
C ASN A 247 34.48 -24.63 -2.58
#